data_AF-A0AAN8N4L6-F1
#
_entry.id   AF-A0AAN8N4L6-F1
#
_cell.length_a   1.000
_cell.length_b   1.000
_cell.length_c   1.000
_cell.angle_alpha   90.00
_cell.angle_beta   90.00
_cell.angle_gamma   90.00
#
_symmetry.space_group_name_H-M   'P 1'
#
loop_
_entity.id
_entity.type
_entity.pdbx_description
1 polymer ?
#
loop_
_entity_poly.entity_id
_entity_poly.type
_entity_poly.pdbx_seq_one_letter_code
_entity_poly.pdbx_strand_id
1 'polypeptide(L)'
;MATAPESVPDVATSEPLDPRRASTAPTEESASGVGLPDHRQSYGPQDEDEEMQDQYQDDVPPEEHQAPRSHDGQPKHVQAAALNLSPAAEYLMGIMAEFRKLEGKLASLLDEQARLKDENEELRNRPPVPDPTTLQDLENLTTKYNKVKKLYFQKESQVDQLAKENEALRGETEEVENLRNDNQELNRDLDILVKERDQIAQELAAATKEKEELSHQLGSFEQERDTLERERESLEQERDSVLQDRDSALQERDSVLQERNAILQERDAALQEREAVLQERDVILQEREDILRDRDAVEKEREEALQDKHDATVERDEARQDQENLQNRVKDLEDEVAKLQAQTAANANGVRDKRVSGPPAGHASTGPDYPQDILKLKYDKVKRLYYEQQKTISHLEERLRSAETMRAGKPIDS
;
A
#
# COMPACT_ATOMS: atom_id res chain seq x y z
N MET A 1 28.14 35.23 -29.39
CA MET A 1 27.19 35.84 -28.43
C MET A 1 27.04 34.81 -27.32
N ALA A 2 27.53 35.06 -26.10
CA ALA A 2 27.07 36.08 -25.12
C ALA A 2 25.69 35.71 -24.55
N THR A 3 25.48 35.56 -23.24
CA THR A 3 26.38 35.84 -22.09
C THR A 3 25.97 35.05 -20.84
N ALA A 4 26.93 34.66 -20.00
CA ALA A 4 26.74 34.52 -18.54
C ALA A 4 27.08 35.88 -17.87
N PRO A 5 26.77 36.11 -16.57
CA PRO A 5 27.76 35.75 -15.53
C PRO A 5 27.21 35.44 -14.10
N GLU A 6 28.07 34.86 -13.23
CA GLU A 6 28.28 35.13 -11.77
C GLU A 6 27.10 35.06 -10.75
N SER A 7 27.28 34.83 -9.43
CA SER A 7 28.36 34.20 -8.62
C SER A 7 27.86 33.87 -7.18
N VAL A 8 28.58 32.98 -6.49
CA VAL A 8 28.51 32.64 -5.03
C VAL A 8 29.37 33.60 -4.18
N PRO A 9 29.44 33.56 -2.81
CA PRO A 9 28.81 32.66 -1.81
C PRO A 9 28.14 33.39 -0.61
N ASP A 10 27.70 32.67 0.45
CA ASP A 10 28.40 32.65 1.76
C ASP A 10 27.94 31.47 2.67
N VAL A 11 28.59 31.29 3.83
CA VAL A 11 28.45 30.17 4.78
C VAL A 11 27.78 30.60 6.09
N ALA A 12 26.84 29.80 6.61
CA ALA A 12 26.36 29.92 7.99
C ALA A 12 26.03 28.55 8.61
N THR A 13 26.81 28.15 9.61
CA THR A 13 26.54 26.99 10.49
C THR A 13 25.63 27.39 11.65
N SER A 14 24.67 26.55 12.02
CA SER A 14 24.00 26.63 13.34
C SER A 14 23.58 25.25 13.84
N GLU A 15 23.80 24.98 15.13
CA GLU A 15 23.45 23.74 15.82
C GLU A 15 22.03 23.80 16.40
N PRO A 16 21.31 22.67 16.55
CA PRO A 16 20.01 22.64 17.21
C PRO A 16 20.16 22.74 18.74
N LEU A 17 19.50 23.71 19.36
CA LEU A 17 19.36 23.80 20.82
C LEU A 17 18.12 23.02 21.28
N ASP A 18 18.33 21.99 22.10
CA ASP A 18 17.28 21.28 22.87
C ASP A 18 17.22 21.83 24.32
N PRO A 19 16.14 22.53 24.72
CA PRO A 19 15.93 22.98 26.09
C PRO A 19 14.91 22.10 26.85
N ARG A 20 15.14 20.78 26.96
CA ARG A 20 14.46 19.92 27.95
C ARG A 20 14.59 20.48 29.39
N ARG A 21 13.61 21.26 29.85
CA ARG A 21 13.49 21.65 31.27
C ARG A 21 12.05 21.89 31.74
N ALA A 22 11.28 20.81 31.83
CA ALA A 22 10.06 20.78 32.62
C ALA A 22 10.35 20.81 34.14
N SER A 23 9.32 21.12 34.94
CA SER A 23 9.24 21.10 36.42
C SER A 23 9.54 22.41 37.16
N THR A 24 8.45 23.15 37.43
CA THR A 24 8.04 23.56 38.80
C THR A 24 6.54 23.89 38.79
N ALA A 25 5.78 23.34 39.73
CA ALA A 25 4.41 23.80 40.03
C ALA A 25 4.45 25.00 41.00
N PRO A 26 3.34 25.73 41.13
CA PRO A 26 2.59 25.59 42.40
C PRO A 26 1.11 25.28 42.19
N THR A 27 0.47 24.79 43.25
CA THR A 27 -0.97 24.52 43.34
C THR A 27 -1.62 25.47 44.32
N GLU A 28 -2.72 26.10 43.93
CA GLU A 28 -3.63 26.78 44.86
C GLU A 28 -5.09 26.34 44.64
N GLU A 29 -5.88 26.69 45.64
CA GLU A 29 -7.33 26.60 45.87
C GLU A 29 -8.28 26.87 44.68
N SER A 30 -9.58 26.54 44.74
CA SER A 30 -10.39 25.66 45.63
C SER A 30 -11.75 25.42 44.96
N ALA A 31 -12.46 24.32 45.26
CA ALA A 31 -13.80 24.05 44.74
C ALA A 31 -14.74 23.38 45.76
N SER A 32 -16.02 23.74 45.70
CA SER A 32 -17.09 23.48 46.68
C SER A 32 -17.49 22.01 46.89
N GLY A 33 -17.92 21.66 48.11
CA GLY A 33 -18.61 20.39 48.44
C GLY A 33 -19.71 20.56 49.50
N VAL A 34 -20.98 20.45 49.09
CA VAL A 34 -22.20 20.81 49.86
C VAL A 34 -22.56 19.78 50.97
N GLY A 35 -23.11 20.26 52.10
CA GLY A 35 -23.77 19.42 53.12
C GLY A 35 -24.68 20.20 54.10
N LEU A 36 -25.96 19.80 54.19
CA LEU A 36 -27.02 20.35 55.08
C LEU A 36 -27.18 19.47 56.36
N PRO A 37 -28.11 19.76 57.30
CA PRO A 37 -28.40 21.01 58.02
C PRO A 37 -28.58 20.78 59.56
N ASP A 38 -28.87 21.82 60.36
CA ASP A 38 -29.88 21.68 61.44
C ASP A 38 -30.47 23.04 61.92
N HIS A 39 -31.53 22.99 62.72
CA HIS A 39 -32.39 24.11 63.12
C HIS A 39 -31.92 24.90 64.36
N ARG A 40 -32.19 26.21 64.36
CA ARG A 40 -33.23 26.77 65.26
C ARG A 40 -33.73 28.16 64.86
N GLN A 41 -35.02 28.39 65.13
CA GLN A 41 -35.70 29.68 65.01
C GLN A 41 -35.64 30.43 66.35
N SER A 42 -35.66 31.76 66.34
CA SER A 42 -36.55 32.59 67.17
C SER A 42 -36.15 34.08 67.09
N TYR A 43 -37.02 34.93 66.53
CA TYR A 43 -37.05 36.37 66.79
C TYR A 43 -38.47 36.73 67.22
N GLY A 44 -38.60 37.57 68.24
CA GLY A 44 -39.86 38.11 68.76
C GLY A 44 -39.59 39.32 69.66
N PRO A 45 -40.51 40.29 69.79
CA PRO A 45 -40.16 41.68 70.11
C PRO A 45 -40.86 42.23 71.38
N GLN A 46 -40.92 43.57 71.51
CA GLN A 46 -41.57 44.38 72.56
C GLN A 46 -40.75 44.45 73.88
N ASP A 47 -40.83 45.47 74.73
CA ASP A 47 -41.67 46.70 74.85
C ASP A 47 -40.74 47.98 74.77
N GLU A 48 -41.14 49.24 74.54
CA GLU A 48 -42.02 50.16 75.31
C GLU A 48 -41.53 50.31 76.79
N ASP A 49 -41.24 51.49 77.38
CA ASP A 49 -41.78 52.86 77.16
C ASP A 49 -40.82 54.05 77.49
N GLU A 50 -41.39 55.26 77.37
CA GLU A 50 -40.93 56.66 77.53
C GLU A 50 -40.21 57.09 78.84
N GLU A 51 -39.38 58.15 78.77
CA GLU A 51 -39.54 59.44 79.51
C GLU A 51 -38.20 60.24 79.59
N MET A 52 -38.06 61.32 78.79
CA MET A 52 -37.11 62.43 79.04
C MET A 52 -37.52 63.68 78.23
N GLN A 53 -38.12 64.69 78.88
CA GLN A 53 -38.17 66.07 78.37
C GLN A 53 -38.01 67.10 79.50
N ASP A 54 -36.88 67.81 79.50
CA ASP A 54 -36.70 69.04 80.26
C ASP A 54 -37.46 70.20 79.62
N GLN A 55 -38.17 70.99 80.42
CA GLN A 55 -38.31 72.43 80.13
C GLN A 55 -38.60 73.26 81.39
N TYR A 56 -37.85 74.36 81.51
CA TYR A 56 -38.01 75.37 82.57
C TYR A 56 -39.20 76.30 82.24
N GLN A 57 -39.91 76.80 83.26
CA GLN A 57 -39.70 78.18 83.76
C GLN A 57 -40.57 78.52 84.98
N ASP A 58 -40.05 79.41 85.83
CA ASP A 58 -40.70 79.97 87.01
C ASP A 58 -41.76 81.05 86.68
N ASP A 59 -42.73 81.27 87.57
CA ASP A 59 -42.95 82.61 88.17
C ASP A 59 -43.79 82.56 89.47
N VAL A 60 -43.98 83.71 90.15
CA VAL A 60 -44.28 83.80 91.61
C VAL A 60 -45.79 84.07 91.99
N PRO A 61 -46.23 84.64 93.16
CA PRO A 61 -47.25 83.97 94.03
C PRO A 61 -48.59 84.74 94.27
N PRO A 62 -49.50 84.23 95.12
CA PRO A 62 -50.68 84.95 95.65
C PRO A 62 -50.51 85.55 97.07
N GLU A 63 -51.48 86.37 97.51
CA GLU A 63 -51.51 87.12 98.79
C GLU A 63 -52.36 86.47 99.94
N GLU A 64 -52.72 87.27 100.96
CA GLU A 64 -53.67 87.08 102.10
C GLU A 64 -53.10 86.50 103.43
N HIS A 65 -53.45 86.98 104.64
CA HIS A 65 -54.31 88.11 105.07
C HIS A 65 -54.16 88.52 106.56
N GLN A 66 -54.93 89.56 106.97
CA GLN A 66 -55.36 89.97 108.34
C GLN A 66 -54.49 90.88 109.27
N ALA A 67 -55.21 91.78 109.96
CA ALA A 67 -54.82 92.67 111.07
C ALA A 67 -56.00 92.79 112.07
N PRO A 68 -55.84 93.43 113.25
CA PRO A 68 -56.67 94.62 113.61
C PRO A 68 -55.95 95.59 114.62
N ARG A 69 -56.53 96.61 115.32
CA ARG A 69 -57.90 97.14 115.54
C ARG A 69 -57.90 98.63 116.02
N SER A 70 -59.09 99.24 116.02
CA SER A 70 -59.70 100.36 116.80
C SER A 70 -59.10 100.83 118.16
N HIS A 71 -59.37 102.03 118.73
CA HIS A 71 -60.64 102.81 118.86
C HIS A 71 -60.45 104.33 119.20
N ASP A 72 -61.46 105.18 118.86
CA ASP A 72 -61.97 106.49 119.45
C ASP A 72 -61.04 107.55 120.12
N GLY A 73 -61.34 108.86 120.28
CA GLY A 73 -62.51 109.76 120.07
C GLY A 73 -62.40 110.99 121.04
N GLN A 74 -63.10 112.14 121.04
CA GLN A 74 -64.15 112.81 120.23
C GLN A 74 -64.08 114.38 120.44
N PRO A 75 -64.75 115.26 119.63
CA PRO A 75 -64.51 116.73 119.60
C PRO A 75 -65.59 117.65 120.24
N LYS A 76 -65.30 118.96 120.50
CA LYS A 76 -66.26 120.11 120.44
C LYS A 76 -65.67 121.54 120.62
N HIS A 77 -66.40 122.53 120.08
CA HIS A 77 -66.16 124.00 120.04
C HIS A 77 -66.18 124.75 121.41
N VAL A 78 -65.70 126.01 121.46
CA VAL A 78 -66.54 127.27 121.53
C VAL A 78 -65.72 128.58 121.74
N GLN A 79 -65.96 129.56 120.85
CA GLN A 79 -65.86 131.05 120.96
C GLN A 79 -64.60 131.78 121.46
N ALA A 80 -64.59 133.11 121.22
CA ALA A 80 -63.57 134.07 121.59
C ALA A 80 -64.14 135.22 122.43
N ALA A 81 -63.31 135.83 123.28
CA ALA A 81 -63.55 137.12 123.92
C ALA A 81 -62.20 137.83 124.14
N ALA A 82 -62.19 139.16 124.04
CA ALA A 82 -61.01 139.97 124.35
C ALA A 82 -61.08 140.52 125.79
N LEU A 83 -59.93 140.72 126.44
CA LEU A 83 -59.72 141.66 127.56
C LEU A 83 -58.21 141.79 127.85
N ASN A 84 -57.78 142.92 128.42
CA ASN A 84 -56.37 143.23 128.69
C ASN A 84 -55.84 142.43 129.89
N LEU A 85 -54.75 141.67 129.74
CA LEU A 85 -54.10 140.95 130.85
C LEU A 85 -52.56 141.08 130.88
N SER A 86 -52.04 141.01 132.10
CA SER A 86 -50.64 141.08 132.57
C SER A 86 -49.63 140.24 131.76
N PRO A 87 -48.30 140.57 131.74
CA PRO A 87 -47.26 139.86 130.98
C PRO A 87 -47.18 138.32 131.09
N ALA A 88 -47.72 137.71 132.13
CA ALA A 88 -47.89 136.24 132.18
C ALA A 88 -48.78 135.71 131.02
N ALA A 89 -49.76 136.51 130.58
CA ALA A 89 -50.61 136.23 129.41
C ALA A 89 -49.86 136.40 128.08
N GLU A 90 -48.81 137.22 128.00
CA GLU A 90 -47.98 137.34 126.79
C GLU A 90 -47.16 136.08 126.55
N TYR A 91 -46.59 135.48 127.62
CA TYR A 91 -45.88 134.21 127.51
C TYR A 91 -46.81 133.06 127.11
N LEU A 92 -48.02 133.02 127.68
CA LEU A 92 -49.07 132.07 127.28
C LEU A 92 -49.57 132.30 125.85
N MET A 93 -49.72 133.56 125.40
CA MET A 93 -50.04 133.87 124.00
C MET A 93 -48.92 133.46 123.03
N GLY A 94 -47.65 133.58 123.43
CA GLY A 94 -46.52 133.06 122.66
C GLY A 94 -46.60 131.55 122.44
N ILE A 95 -46.85 130.78 123.51
CA ILE A 95 -47.05 129.32 123.43
C ILE A 95 -48.29 128.98 122.59
N MET A 96 -49.42 129.69 122.78
CA MET A 96 -50.65 129.49 122.01
C MET A 96 -50.50 129.87 120.52
N ALA A 97 -49.60 130.80 120.18
CA ALA A 97 -49.30 131.16 118.80
C ALA A 97 -48.46 130.09 118.09
N GLU A 98 -47.48 129.49 118.78
CA GLU A 98 -46.76 128.31 118.25
C GLU A 98 -47.67 127.07 118.20
N PHE A 99 -48.59 126.89 119.15
CA PHE A 99 -49.62 125.85 119.07
C PHE A 99 -50.50 126.04 117.83
N ARG A 100 -50.99 127.24 117.53
CA ARG A 100 -51.74 127.52 116.29
C ARG A 100 -50.93 127.30 115.01
N LYS A 101 -49.62 127.55 115.02
CA LYS A 101 -48.74 127.18 113.90
C LYS A 101 -48.62 125.66 113.74
N LEU A 102 -48.56 124.91 114.85
CA LEU A 102 -48.53 123.45 114.84
C LEU A 102 -49.88 122.85 114.40
N GLU A 103 -51.00 123.39 114.86
CA GLU A 103 -52.35 123.05 114.39
C GLU A 103 -52.50 123.32 112.88
N GLY A 104 -52.03 124.48 112.40
CA GLY A 104 -52.04 124.82 110.97
C GLY A 104 -51.18 123.88 110.12
N LYS A 105 -50.00 123.47 110.62
CA LYS A 105 -49.14 122.46 109.97
C LYS A 105 -49.75 121.05 110.01
N LEU A 106 -50.43 120.70 111.09
CA LEU A 106 -51.12 119.42 111.22
C LEU A 106 -52.30 119.34 110.25
N ALA A 107 -53.05 120.44 110.09
CA ALA A 107 -54.09 120.56 109.07
C ALA A 107 -53.53 120.40 107.65
N SER A 108 -52.46 121.11 107.29
CA SER A 108 -51.87 120.97 105.94
C SER A 108 -51.30 119.57 105.68
N LEU A 109 -50.73 118.91 106.69
CA LEU A 109 -50.26 117.53 106.59
C LEU A 109 -51.41 116.51 106.48
N LEU A 110 -52.57 116.79 107.08
CA LEU A 110 -53.76 115.95 106.94
C LEU A 110 -54.42 116.12 105.55
N ASP A 111 -54.48 117.34 105.01
CA ASP A 111 -54.94 117.59 103.64
C ASP A 111 -53.98 116.95 102.60
N GLU A 112 -52.66 117.03 102.83
CA GLU A 112 -51.64 116.39 101.99
C GLU A 112 -51.69 114.85 102.11
N GLN A 113 -51.91 114.31 103.31
CA GLN A 113 -52.10 112.87 103.53
C GLN A 113 -53.40 112.36 102.88
N ALA A 114 -54.49 113.14 102.90
CA ALA A 114 -55.72 112.81 102.19
C ALA A 114 -55.46 112.76 100.68
N ARG A 115 -54.85 113.81 100.11
CA ARG A 115 -54.53 113.88 98.69
C ARG A 115 -53.61 112.74 98.21
N LEU A 116 -52.55 112.42 98.97
CA LEU A 116 -51.65 111.31 98.65
C LEU A 116 -52.32 109.93 98.79
N LYS A 117 -53.39 109.84 99.58
CA LYS A 117 -54.21 108.62 99.68
C LYS A 117 -55.16 108.48 98.50
N ASP A 118 -55.84 109.56 98.11
CA ASP A 118 -56.68 109.60 96.91
C ASP A 118 -55.86 109.29 95.65
N GLU A 119 -54.66 109.86 95.52
CA GLU A 119 -53.72 109.59 94.42
C GLU A 119 -53.19 108.14 94.43
N ASN A 120 -53.04 107.51 95.61
CA ASN A 120 -52.75 106.07 95.72
C ASN A 120 -53.95 105.19 95.34
N GLU A 121 -55.17 105.57 95.71
CA GLU A 121 -56.37 104.84 95.28
C GLU A 121 -56.62 105.01 93.77
N GLU A 122 -56.30 106.17 93.18
CA GLU A 122 -56.33 106.38 91.72
C GLU A 122 -55.28 105.52 90.98
N LEU A 123 -54.05 105.45 91.50
CA LEU A 123 -53.01 104.57 90.94
C LEU A 123 -53.32 103.07 91.14
N ARG A 124 -53.91 102.67 92.27
CA ARG A 124 -54.24 101.26 92.56
C ARG A 124 -55.48 100.78 91.79
N ASN A 125 -56.41 101.68 91.46
CA ASN A 125 -57.59 101.38 90.65
C ASN A 125 -57.34 101.52 89.13
N ARG A 126 -56.12 101.81 88.69
CA ARG A 126 -55.74 101.83 87.27
C ARG A 126 -55.45 100.40 86.79
N PRO A 127 -56.31 99.78 85.94
CA PRO A 127 -56.05 98.44 85.44
C PRO A 127 -54.84 98.41 84.49
N PRO A 128 -54.18 97.25 84.31
CA PRO A 128 -53.17 97.07 83.28
C PRO A 128 -53.84 97.10 81.90
N VAL A 129 -53.79 98.26 81.24
CA VAL A 129 -54.28 98.43 79.87
C VAL A 129 -53.15 98.11 78.89
N PRO A 130 -53.20 97.00 78.14
CA PRO A 130 -52.33 96.83 76.97
C PRO A 130 -52.73 97.88 75.93
N ASP A 131 -51.80 98.76 75.57
CA ASP A 131 -52.00 99.77 74.53
C ASP A 131 -52.40 99.07 73.21
N PRO A 132 -53.49 99.45 72.51
CA PRO A 132 -53.97 98.75 71.30
C PRO A 132 -52.92 98.54 70.20
N THR A 133 -51.86 99.36 70.18
CA THR A 133 -50.64 99.14 69.36
C THR A 133 -50.01 97.76 69.62
N THR A 134 -49.85 97.37 70.89
CA THR A 134 -49.21 96.11 71.32
C THR A 134 -50.02 94.88 70.93
N LEU A 135 -51.35 94.97 70.98
CA LEU A 135 -52.24 93.91 70.51
C LEU A 135 -52.17 93.77 68.99
N GLN A 136 -52.14 94.90 68.26
CA GLN A 136 -52.00 94.89 66.81
C GLN A 136 -50.64 94.33 66.36
N ASP A 137 -49.57 94.65 67.08
CA ASP A 137 -48.23 94.11 66.82
C ASP A 137 -48.10 92.63 67.17
N LEU A 138 -48.79 92.16 68.22
CA LEU A 138 -48.91 90.73 68.52
C LEU A 138 -49.65 89.98 67.40
N GLU A 139 -50.78 90.51 66.91
CA GLU A 139 -51.52 89.92 65.78
C GLU A 139 -50.67 89.91 64.49
N ASN A 140 -49.95 91.00 64.21
CA ASN A 140 -48.98 91.09 63.12
C ASN A 140 -47.86 90.05 63.25
N LEU A 141 -47.35 89.83 64.48
CA LEU A 141 -46.29 88.86 64.76
C LEU A 141 -46.80 87.42 64.64
N THR A 142 -47.98 87.10 65.17
CA THR A 142 -48.65 85.80 64.99
C THR A 142 -48.94 85.52 63.51
N THR A 143 -49.33 86.52 62.73
CA THR A 143 -49.53 86.39 61.28
C THR A 143 -48.20 86.10 60.56
N LYS A 144 -47.11 86.78 60.92
CA LYS A 144 -45.76 86.51 60.40
C LYS A 144 -45.28 85.10 60.80
N TYR A 145 -45.45 84.72 62.07
CA TYR A 145 -45.11 83.38 62.60
C TYR A 145 -45.86 82.29 61.85
N ASN A 146 -47.17 82.40 61.66
CA ASN A 146 -47.97 81.42 60.92
C ASN A 146 -47.54 81.32 59.45
N LYS A 147 -47.15 82.42 58.82
CA LYS A 147 -46.57 82.42 57.46
C LYS A 147 -45.20 81.73 57.42
N VAL A 148 -44.32 81.99 58.38
CA VAL A 148 -43.01 81.32 58.51
C VAL A 148 -43.18 79.83 58.80
N LYS A 149 -44.09 79.44 59.70
CA LYS A 149 -44.42 78.05 60.03
C LYS A 149 -44.95 77.28 58.82
N LYS A 150 -45.80 77.90 57.99
CA LYS A 150 -46.24 77.30 56.72
C LYS A 150 -45.10 77.14 55.72
N LEU A 151 -44.19 78.11 55.62
CA LEU A 151 -42.99 78.01 54.77
C LEU A 151 -42.00 76.97 55.28
N TYR A 152 -41.88 76.80 56.60
CA TYR A 152 -41.06 75.77 57.24
C TYR A 152 -41.58 74.38 56.88
N PHE A 153 -42.86 74.06 57.13
CA PHE A 153 -43.44 72.77 56.74
C PHE A 153 -43.36 72.50 55.22
N GLN A 154 -43.49 73.54 54.39
CA GLN A 154 -43.28 73.42 52.95
C GLN A 154 -41.82 73.10 52.59
N LYS A 155 -40.84 73.61 53.35
CA LYS A 155 -39.42 73.34 53.14
C LYS A 155 -38.98 71.99 53.70
N GLU A 156 -39.51 71.60 54.84
CA GLU A 156 -39.37 70.27 55.45
C GLU A 156 -39.87 69.18 54.47
N SER A 157 -41.10 69.31 53.96
CA SER A 157 -41.64 68.40 52.94
C SER A 157 -40.84 68.42 51.61
N GLN A 158 -40.15 69.52 51.26
CA GLN A 158 -39.24 69.55 50.11
C GLN A 158 -37.91 68.83 50.41
N VAL A 159 -37.41 68.90 51.64
CA VAL A 159 -36.24 68.13 52.08
C VAL A 159 -36.55 66.64 52.09
N ASP A 160 -37.72 66.22 52.56
CA ASP A 160 -38.17 64.81 52.52
C ASP A 160 -38.28 64.26 51.09
N GLN A 161 -38.76 65.08 50.15
CA GLN A 161 -38.85 64.73 48.73
C GLN A 161 -37.45 64.58 48.13
N LEU A 162 -36.57 65.57 48.36
CA LEU A 162 -35.19 65.53 47.90
C LEU A 162 -34.40 64.37 48.54
N ALA A 163 -34.67 64.01 49.79
CA ALA A 163 -34.03 62.87 50.45
C ALA A 163 -34.35 61.55 49.73
N LYS A 164 -35.64 61.32 49.41
CA LYS A 164 -36.10 60.14 48.66
C LYS A 164 -35.60 60.13 47.21
N GLU A 165 -35.51 61.29 46.58
CA GLU A 165 -34.93 61.44 45.24
C GLU A 165 -33.42 61.11 45.26
N ASN A 166 -32.67 61.58 46.26
CA ASN A 166 -31.25 61.21 46.44
C ASN A 166 -31.06 59.72 46.80
N GLU A 167 -32.01 59.09 47.48
CA GLU A 167 -31.99 57.65 47.78
C GLU A 167 -32.22 56.82 46.51
N ALA A 168 -33.21 57.20 45.68
CA ALA A 168 -33.44 56.57 44.38
C ALA A 168 -32.23 56.73 43.43
N LEU A 169 -31.67 57.94 43.33
CA LEU A 169 -30.48 58.22 42.51
C LEU A 169 -29.23 57.44 42.96
N ARG A 170 -29.13 57.05 44.24
CA ARG A 170 -28.07 56.13 44.71
C ARG A 170 -28.29 54.72 44.17
N GLY A 171 -29.51 54.18 44.25
CA GLY A 171 -29.84 52.88 43.67
C GLY A 171 -29.57 52.82 42.16
N GLU A 172 -29.94 53.87 41.41
CA GLU A 172 -29.61 54.00 39.98
C GLU A 172 -28.08 54.08 39.75
N THR A 173 -27.33 54.73 40.65
CA THR A 173 -25.85 54.79 40.55
C THR A 173 -25.22 53.42 40.82
N GLU A 174 -25.72 52.66 41.78
CA GLU A 174 -25.27 51.30 42.10
C GLU A 174 -25.59 50.32 40.94
N GLU A 175 -26.76 50.43 40.31
CA GLU A 175 -27.09 49.66 39.10
C GLU A 175 -26.15 49.99 37.93
N VAL A 176 -25.83 51.27 37.71
CA VAL A 176 -24.86 51.71 36.70
C VAL A 176 -23.44 51.22 37.00
N GLU A 177 -23.03 51.12 38.27
CA GLU A 177 -21.73 50.55 38.65
C GLU A 177 -21.68 49.03 38.41
N ASN A 178 -22.75 48.29 38.76
CA ASN A 178 -22.86 46.86 38.47
C ASN A 178 -22.80 46.58 36.96
N LEU A 179 -23.64 47.26 36.16
CA LEU A 179 -23.62 47.13 34.69
C LEU A 179 -22.25 47.51 34.08
N ARG A 180 -21.52 48.44 34.70
CA ARG A 180 -20.14 48.81 34.30
C ARG A 180 -19.13 47.73 34.63
N ASN A 181 -19.33 46.94 35.68
CA ASN A 181 -18.49 45.81 36.03
C ASN A 181 -18.78 44.61 35.12
N ASP A 182 -20.05 44.28 34.89
CA ASP A 182 -20.49 43.27 33.92
C ASP A 182 -19.91 43.55 32.51
N ASN A 183 -19.98 44.81 32.06
CA ASN A 183 -19.39 45.21 30.79
C ASN A 183 -17.87 45.05 30.76
N GLN A 184 -17.16 45.21 31.88
CA GLN A 184 -15.71 44.95 31.91
C GLN A 184 -15.40 43.45 31.84
N GLU A 185 -16.20 42.59 32.46
CA GLU A 185 -16.04 41.13 32.37
C GLU A 185 -16.35 40.62 30.97
N LEU A 186 -17.47 41.03 30.37
CA LEU A 186 -17.81 40.73 28.98
C LEU A 186 -16.73 41.20 27.97
N ASN A 187 -16.04 42.32 28.24
CA ASN A 187 -14.91 42.76 27.40
C ASN A 187 -13.63 41.92 27.61
N ARG A 188 -13.41 41.32 28.79
CA ARG A 188 -12.31 40.36 29.03
C ARG A 188 -12.58 39.04 28.32
N ASP A 189 -13.81 38.52 28.44
CA ASP A 189 -14.23 37.30 27.77
C ASP A 189 -14.18 37.44 26.24
N LEU A 190 -14.57 38.61 25.71
CA LEU A 190 -14.45 38.91 24.28
C LEU A 190 -12.98 38.94 23.80
N ASP A 191 -12.06 39.48 24.59
CA ASP A 191 -10.62 39.49 24.29
C ASP A 191 -10.01 38.08 24.36
N ILE A 192 -10.49 37.21 25.25
CA ILE A 192 -10.12 35.78 25.29
C ILE A 192 -10.65 35.06 24.04
N LEU A 193 -11.94 35.17 23.73
CA LEU A 193 -12.56 34.53 22.56
C LEU A 193 -11.96 34.99 21.23
N VAL A 194 -11.51 36.25 21.15
CA VAL A 194 -10.76 36.78 19.99
C VAL A 194 -9.40 36.08 19.84
N LYS A 195 -8.67 35.85 20.93
CA LYS A 195 -7.38 35.12 20.90
C LYS A 195 -7.56 33.65 20.53
N GLU A 196 -8.58 32.98 21.07
CA GLU A 196 -8.91 31.60 20.73
C GLU A 196 -9.27 31.47 19.24
N ARG A 197 -10.13 32.37 18.72
CA ARG A 197 -10.45 32.45 17.29
C ARG A 197 -9.19 32.62 16.43
N ASP A 198 -8.28 33.52 16.83
CA ASP A 198 -7.09 33.83 16.04
C ASP A 198 -6.01 32.74 16.13
N GLN A 199 -5.99 31.96 17.20
CA GLN A 199 -5.22 30.71 17.27
C GLN A 199 -5.82 29.64 16.35
N ILE A 200 -7.13 29.39 16.43
CA ILE A 200 -7.83 28.41 15.57
C ILE A 200 -7.65 28.76 14.08
N ALA A 201 -7.65 30.05 13.73
CA ALA A 201 -7.37 30.52 12.36
C ALA A 201 -5.93 30.20 11.90
N GLN A 202 -4.93 30.28 12.79
CA GLN A 202 -3.55 29.90 12.50
C GLN A 202 -3.40 28.38 12.34
N GLU A 203 -4.02 27.60 13.23
CA GLU A 203 -4.02 26.13 13.17
C GLU A 203 -4.69 25.62 11.88
N LEU A 204 -5.83 26.22 11.50
CA LEU A 204 -6.52 25.88 10.25
C LEU A 204 -5.70 26.26 9.01
N ALA A 205 -4.98 27.38 9.02
CA ALA A 205 -4.07 27.76 7.94
C ALA A 205 -2.88 26.78 7.82
N ALA A 206 -2.31 26.35 8.95
CA ALA A 206 -1.23 25.35 8.98
C ALA A 206 -1.70 23.99 8.44
N ALA A 207 -2.85 23.49 8.91
CA ALA A 207 -3.43 22.23 8.44
C ALA A 207 -3.84 22.27 6.95
N THR A 208 -4.23 23.45 6.43
CA THR A 208 -4.49 23.64 5.00
C THR A 208 -3.21 23.49 4.17
N LYS A 209 -2.09 24.10 4.63
CA LYS A 209 -0.78 23.99 3.98
C LYS A 209 -0.24 22.56 4.01
N GLU A 210 -0.36 21.85 5.14
CA GLU A 210 0.01 20.43 5.26
C GLU A 210 -0.78 19.56 4.28
N LYS A 211 -2.10 19.79 4.17
CA LYS A 211 -2.96 19.09 3.20
C LYS A 211 -2.54 19.35 1.74
N GLU A 212 -2.14 20.57 1.39
CA GLU A 212 -1.63 20.91 0.06
C GLU A 212 -0.30 20.19 -0.23
N GLU A 213 0.63 20.17 0.73
CA GLU A 213 1.90 19.45 0.63
C GLU A 213 1.70 17.93 0.48
N LEU A 214 0.80 17.32 1.27
CA LEU A 214 0.41 15.91 1.13
C LEU A 214 -0.27 15.62 -0.22
N SER A 215 -1.09 16.54 -0.74
CA SER A 215 -1.71 16.41 -2.05
C SER A 215 -0.68 16.46 -3.19
N HIS A 216 0.39 17.26 -3.05
CA HIS A 216 1.50 17.28 -4.00
C HIS A 216 2.34 16.00 -3.91
N GLN A 217 2.61 15.48 -2.71
CA GLN A 217 3.30 14.19 -2.53
C GLN A 217 2.52 13.04 -3.16
N LEU A 218 1.19 12.97 -2.93
CA LEU A 218 0.33 11.96 -3.53
C LEU A 218 0.40 11.99 -5.06
N GLY A 219 0.26 13.17 -5.68
CA GLY A 219 0.38 13.31 -7.14
C GLY A 219 1.76 12.93 -7.69
N SER A 220 2.83 13.07 -6.90
CA SER A 220 4.17 12.60 -7.26
C SER A 220 4.26 11.06 -7.22
N PHE A 221 3.71 10.42 -6.18
CA PHE A 221 3.68 8.95 -6.07
C PHE A 221 2.77 8.30 -7.13
N GLU A 222 1.70 8.98 -7.56
CA GLU A 222 0.88 8.51 -8.69
C GLU A 222 1.66 8.55 -10.02
N GLN A 223 2.45 9.60 -10.28
CA GLN A 223 3.30 9.67 -11.46
C GLN A 223 4.43 8.63 -11.44
N GLU A 224 5.02 8.36 -10.26
CA GLU A 224 6.02 7.30 -10.07
C GLU A 224 5.42 5.91 -10.32
N ARG A 225 4.29 5.59 -9.69
CA ARG A 225 3.54 4.34 -9.91
C ARG A 225 3.23 4.12 -11.38
N ASP A 226 2.67 5.13 -12.05
CA ASP A 226 2.30 5.03 -13.46
C ASP A 226 3.52 4.87 -14.38
N THR A 227 4.71 5.31 -13.94
CA THR A 227 5.97 5.10 -14.67
C THR A 227 6.49 3.68 -14.48
N LEU A 228 6.51 3.19 -13.24
CA LEU A 228 6.86 1.80 -12.91
C LEU A 228 5.92 0.78 -13.55
N GLU A 229 4.64 1.10 -13.73
CA GLU A 229 3.68 0.25 -14.46
C GLU A 229 4.06 0.11 -15.94
N ARG A 230 4.40 1.21 -16.62
CA ARG A 230 4.87 1.17 -18.03
C ARG A 230 6.20 0.43 -18.18
N GLU A 231 7.11 0.59 -17.22
CA GLU A 231 8.37 -0.18 -17.18
C GLU A 231 8.10 -1.68 -17.00
N ARG A 232 7.15 -2.05 -16.12
CA ARG A 232 6.71 -3.45 -15.94
C ARG A 232 6.12 -4.02 -17.24
N GLU A 233 5.23 -3.30 -17.90
CA GLU A 233 4.65 -3.70 -19.19
C GLU A 233 5.71 -3.86 -20.29
N SER A 234 6.72 -2.98 -20.33
CA SER A 234 7.84 -3.08 -21.27
C SER A 234 8.71 -4.32 -21.01
N LEU A 235 8.99 -4.63 -19.73
CA LEU A 235 9.76 -5.81 -19.35
C LEU A 235 8.98 -7.13 -19.56
N GLU A 236 7.66 -7.10 -19.42
CA GLU A 236 6.78 -8.22 -19.78
C GLU A 236 6.84 -8.50 -21.29
N GLN A 237 6.81 -7.46 -22.13
CA GLN A 237 6.95 -7.59 -23.59
C GLN A 237 8.35 -8.07 -24.01
N GLU A 238 9.42 -7.54 -23.41
CA GLU A 238 10.79 -7.99 -23.69
C GLU A 238 11.00 -9.46 -23.33
N ARG A 239 10.53 -9.88 -22.14
CA ARG A 239 10.53 -11.28 -21.71
C ARG A 239 9.83 -12.19 -22.73
N ASP A 240 8.65 -11.79 -23.20
CA ASP A 240 7.86 -12.64 -24.09
C ASP A 240 8.47 -12.73 -25.51
N SER A 241 9.13 -11.67 -25.98
CA SER A 241 9.99 -11.73 -27.18
C SER A 241 11.15 -12.71 -27.01
N VAL A 242 11.88 -12.64 -25.89
CA VAL A 242 13.01 -13.55 -25.60
C VAL A 242 12.56 -15.01 -25.48
N LEU A 243 11.34 -15.26 -24.98
CA LEU A 243 10.74 -16.60 -24.97
C LEU A 243 10.40 -17.09 -26.39
N GLN A 244 9.85 -16.24 -27.25
CA GLN A 244 9.58 -16.56 -28.65
C GLN A 244 10.87 -16.85 -29.44
N ASP A 245 11.93 -16.06 -29.24
CA ASP A 245 13.23 -16.27 -29.89
C ASP A 245 13.87 -17.59 -29.42
N ARG A 246 13.82 -17.89 -28.13
CA ARG A 246 14.27 -19.17 -27.56
C ARG A 246 13.54 -20.36 -28.20
N ASP A 247 12.22 -20.29 -28.30
CA ASP A 247 11.42 -21.40 -28.82
C ASP A 247 11.59 -21.59 -30.33
N SER A 248 11.87 -20.50 -31.06
CA SER A 248 12.29 -20.54 -32.47
C SER A 248 13.65 -21.23 -32.64
N ALA A 249 14.65 -20.87 -31.82
CA ALA A 249 15.97 -21.48 -31.84
C ALA A 249 15.96 -22.98 -31.42
N LEU A 250 15.02 -23.38 -30.56
CA LEU A 250 14.79 -24.80 -30.23
C LEU A 250 14.21 -25.58 -31.43
N GLN A 251 13.29 -24.99 -32.19
CA GLN A 251 12.76 -25.60 -33.42
C GLN A 251 13.84 -25.74 -34.50
N GLU A 252 14.67 -24.72 -34.71
CA GLU A 252 15.80 -24.77 -35.64
C GLU A 252 16.79 -25.89 -35.27
N ARG A 253 17.20 -25.95 -33.99
CA ARG A 253 18.07 -27.02 -33.46
C ARG A 253 17.49 -28.41 -33.74
N ASP A 254 16.18 -28.59 -33.51
CA ASP A 254 15.54 -29.89 -33.68
C ASP A 254 15.37 -30.28 -35.15
N SER A 255 15.23 -29.31 -36.07
CA SER A 255 15.33 -29.53 -37.52
C SER A 255 16.74 -29.99 -37.92
N VAL A 256 17.78 -29.29 -37.46
CA VAL A 256 19.20 -29.67 -37.73
C VAL A 256 19.54 -31.06 -37.17
N LEU A 257 18.95 -31.46 -36.04
CA LEU A 257 19.08 -32.81 -35.50
C LEU A 257 18.37 -33.86 -36.37
N GLN A 258 17.22 -33.56 -36.97
CA GLN A 258 16.55 -34.44 -37.93
C GLN A 258 17.36 -34.62 -39.21
N GLU A 259 17.84 -33.52 -39.82
CA GLU A 259 18.72 -33.54 -41.00
C GLU A 259 19.99 -34.37 -40.74
N ARG A 260 20.65 -34.13 -39.60
CA ARG A 260 21.84 -34.90 -39.20
C ARG A 260 21.55 -36.39 -39.06
N ASN A 261 20.38 -36.78 -38.58
CA ASN A 261 19.98 -38.19 -38.47
C ASN A 261 19.68 -38.81 -39.84
N ALA A 262 19.08 -38.07 -40.78
CA ALA A 262 18.89 -38.52 -42.15
C ALA A 262 20.23 -38.76 -42.86
N ILE A 263 21.18 -37.82 -42.77
CA ILE A 263 22.54 -37.95 -43.33
C ILE A 263 23.28 -39.17 -42.75
N LEU A 264 23.06 -39.50 -41.47
CA LEU A 264 23.63 -40.71 -40.87
C LEU A 264 22.99 -41.99 -41.44
N GLN A 265 21.68 -42.01 -41.69
CA GLN A 265 21.00 -43.13 -42.34
C GLN A 265 21.46 -43.34 -43.79
N GLU A 266 21.60 -42.26 -44.57
CA GLU A 266 22.13 -42.30 -45.93
C GLU A 266 23.56 -42.84 -45.97
N ARG A 267 24.43 -42.37 -45.05
CA ARG A 267 25.81 -42.89 -44.90
C ARG A 267 25.80 -44.38 -44.60
N ASP A 268 24.94 -44.84 -43.69
CA ASP A 268 24.94 -46.24 -43.25
C ASP A 268 24.37 -47.18 -44.33
N ALA A 269 23.41 -46.70 -45.13
CA ALA A 269 22.97 -47.39 -46.34
C ALA A 269 24.09 -47.48 -47.40
N ALA A 270 24.81 -46.39 -47.67
CA ALA A 270 25.94 -46.38 -48.62
C ALA A 270 27.11 -47.27 -48.16
N LEU A 271 27.30 -47.45 -46.85
CA LEU A 271 28.26 -48.42 -46.31
C LEU A 271 27.81 -49.87 -46.54
N GLN A 272 26.52 -50.18 -46.40
CA GLN A 272 25.96 -51.51 -46.70
C GLN A 272 26.05 -51.84 -48.19
N GLU A 273 25.72 -50.89 -49.08
CA GLU A 273 25.88 -51.05 -50.54
C GLU A 273 27.35 -51.33 -50.90
N ARG A 274 28.29 -50.57 -50.32
CA ARG A 274 29.73 -50.77 -50.53
C ARG A 274 30.21 -52.13 -50.01
N GLU A 275 29.64 -52.65 -48.92
CA GLU A 275 29.96 -53.98 -48.40
C GLU A 275 29.42 -55.10 -49.31
N ALA A 276 28.20 -54.96 -49.84
CA ALA A 276 27.64 -55.88 -50.83
C ALA A 276 28.50 -55.92 -52.13
N VAL A 277 28.90 -54.77 -52.68
CA VAL A 277 29.77 -54.69 -53.86
C VAL A 277 31.15 -55.32 -53.61
N LEU A 278 31.67 -55.27 -52.38
CA LEU A 278 32.90 -55.98 -52.03
C LEU A 278 32.71 -57.50 -51.98
N GLN A 279 31.57 -57.97 -51.47
CA GLN A 279 31.23 -59.40 -51.47
C GLN A 279 31.04 -59.95 -52.90
N GLU A 280 30.32 -59.21 -53.77
CA GLU A 280 30.18 -59.56 -55.20
C GLU A 280 31.55 -59.63 -55.91
N ARG A 281 32.42 -58.65 -55.67
CA ARG A 281 33.79 -58.64 -56.23
C ARG A 281 34.58 -59.88 -55.79
N ASP A 282 34.45 -60.28 -54.52
CA ASP A 282 35.22 -61.40 -53.99
C ASP A 282 34.70 -62.77 -54.48
N VAL A 283 33.40 -62.87 -54.78
CA VAL A 283 32.83 -64.01 -55.54
C VAL A 283 33.39 -64.03 -56.98
N ILE A 284 33.38 -62.91 -57.70
CA ILE A 284 33.93 -62.81 -59.06
C ILE A 284 35.44 -63.16 -59.10
N LEU A 285 36.18 -62.85 -58.03
CA LEU A 285 37.58 -63.26 -57.90
C LEU A 285 37.73 -64.77 -57.70
N GLN A 286 36.85 -65.42 -56.93
CA GLN A 286 36.83 -66.89 -56.79
C GLN A 286 36.48 -67.59 -58.10
N GLU A 287 35.41 -67.16 -58.78
CA GLU A 287 35.04 -67.68 -60.12
C GLU A 287 36.21 -67.55 -61.12
N ARG A 288 36.93 -66.42 -61.07
CA ARG A 288 38.11 -66.20 -61.91
C ARG A 288 39.30 -67.10 -61.55
N GLU A 289 39.48 -67.45 -60.28
CA GLU A 289 40.49 -68.44 -59.89
C GLU A 289 40.11 -69.85 -60.37
N ASP A 290 38.84 -70.23 -60.28
CA ASP A 290 38.37 -71.55 -60.76
C ASP A 290 38.47 -71.68 -62.28
N ILE A 291 38.10 -70.63 -63.03
CA ILE A 291 38.31 -70.58 -64.49
C ILE A 291 39.80 -70.71 -64.86
N LEU A 292 40.72 -70.20 -64.03
CA LEU A 292 42.16 -70.38 -64.24
C LEU A 292 42.61 -71.81 -63.92
N ARG A 293 42.08 -72.44 -62.85
CA ARG A 293 42.34 -73.85 -62.52
C ARG A 293 41.87 -74.79 -63.63
N ASP A 294 40.66 -74.56 -64.15
CA ASP A 294 40.08 -75.33 -65.27
C ASP A 294 40.89 -75.16 -66.55
N ARG A 295 41.33 -73.93 -66.87
CA ARG A 295 42.22 -73.68 -68.01
C ARG A 295 43.54 -74.43 -67.86
N ASP A 296 44.18 -74.34 -66.70
CA ASP A 296 45.50 -74.95 -66.46
C ASP A 296 45.41 -76.49 -66.52
N ALA A 297 44.28 -77.07 -66.10
CA ALA A 297 43.97 -78.47 -66.30
C ALA A 297 43.80 -78.84 -67.79
N VAL A 298 43.04 -78.05 -68.56
CA VAL A 298 42.85 -78.27 -70.01
C VAL A 298 44.16 -78.07 -70.80
N GLU A 299 45.02 -77.14 -70.39
CA GLU A 299 46.36 -76.97 -70.97
C GLU A 299 47.22 -78.22 -70.72
N LYS A 300 47.18 -78.79 -69.51
CA LYS A 300 47.87 -80.05 -69.17
C LYS A 300 47.32 -81.27 -69.93
N GLU A 301 46.00 -81.45 -70.01
CA GLU A 301 45.38 -82.52 -70.82
C GLU A 301 45.79 -82.40 -72.30
N ARG A 302 45.91 -81.17 -72.81
CA ARG A 302 46.35 -80.89 -74.17
C ARG A 302 47.84 -81.18 -74.37
N GLU A 303 48.70 -80.98 -73.37
CA GLU A 303 50.11 -81.38 -73.42
C GLU A 303 50.24 -82.91 -73.42
N GLU A 304 49.51 -83.61 -72.56
CA GLU A 304 49.46 -85.08 -72.52
C GLU A 304 48.97 -85.67 -73.85
N ALA A 305 47.88 -85.15 -74.42
CA ALA A 305 47.37 -85.56 -75.73
C ALA A 305 48.29 -85.20 -76.91
N LEU A 306 49.20 -84.22 -76.75
CA LEU A 306 50.26 -83.93 -77.73
C LEU A 306 51.44 -84.88 -77.61
N GLN A 307 51.78 -85.31 -76.39
CA GLN A 307 52.80 -86.32 -76.12
C GLN A 307 52.36 -87.70 -76.63
N ASP A 308 51.16 -88.18 -76.26
CA ASP A 308 50.56 -89.43 -76.78
C ASP A 308 50.58 -89.46 -78.32
N LYS A 309 50.25 -88.32 -78.95
CA LYS A 309 50.28 -88.17 -80.41
C LYS A 309 51.71 -88.20 -80.97
N HIS A 310 52.69 -87.66 -80.25
CA HIS A 310 54.09 -87.72 -80.67
C HIS A 310 54.59 -89.17 -80.62
N ASP A 311 54.38 -89.86 -79.49
CA ASP A 311 54.83 -91.23 -79.29
C ASP A 311 54.14 -92.18 -80.30
N ALA A 312 52.84 -92.02 -80.55
CA ALA A 312 52.12 -92.75 -81.60
C ALA A 312 52.61 -92.43 -83.03
N THR A 313 53.25 -91.27 -83.27
CA THR A 313 53.95 -91.03 -84.55
C THR A 313 55.32 -91.67 -84.62
N VAL A 314 56.03 -91.81 -83.49
CA VAL A 314 57.30 -92.56 -83.41
C VAL A 314 57.03 -94.05 -83.63
N GLU A 315 56.11 -94.66 -82.88
CA GLU A 315 55.73 -96.08 -83.06
C GLU A 315 55.33 -96.39 -84.51
N ARG A 316 54.55 -95.50 -85.14
CA ARG A 316 54.15 -95.64 -86.55
C ARG A 316 55.34 -95.62 -87.51
N ASP A 317 56.31 -94.74 -87.28
CA ASP A 317 57.46 -94.58 -88.17
C ASP A 317 58.52 -95.67 -87.92
N GLU A 318 58.65 -96.18 -86.70
CA GLU A 318 59.38 -97.42 -86.38
C GLU A 318 58.73 -98.64 -87.05
N ALA A 319 57.42 -98.83 -86.88
CA ALA A 319 56.69 -99.94 -87.53
C ALA A 319 56.76 -99.87 -89.07
N ARG A 320 56.86 -98.66 -89.64
CA ARG A 320 57.11 -98.44 -91.07
C ARG A 320 58.54 -98.81 -91.46
N GLN A 321 59.54 -98.46 -90.65
CA GLN A 321 60.93 -98.87 -90.89
C GLN A 321 61.06 -100.39 -90.81
N ASP A 322 60.39 -101.05 -89.87
CA ASP A 322 60.35 -102.52 -89.78
C ASP A 322 59.58 -103.16 -90.95
N GLN A 323 58.52 -102.53 -91.44
CA GLN A 323 57.88 -102.96 -92.69
C GLN A 323 58.84 -102.89 -93.88
N GLU A 324 59.66 -101.83 -94.00
CA GLU A 324 60.67 -101.70 -95.05
C GLU A 324 61.83 -102.70 -94.87
N ASN A 325 62.29 -102.92 -93.63
CA ASN A 325 63.28 -103.94 -93.28
C ASN A 325 62.78 -105.35 -93.69
N LEU A 326 61.52 -105.66 -93.40
CA LEU A 326 60.88 -106.92 -93.77
C LEU A 326 60.66 -107.04 -95.29
N GLN A 327 60.33 -105.97 -95.99
CA GLN A 327 60.22 -105.98 -97.47
C GLN A 327 61.58 -106.26 -98.13
N ASN A 328 62.65 -105.62 -97.65
CA ASN A 328 64.01 -105.92 -98.11
C ASN A 328 64.40 -107.38 -97.80
N ARG A 329 64.08 -107.87 -96.59
CA ARG A 329 64.32 -109.27 -96.19
C ARG A 329 63.54 -110.29 -97.03
N VAL A 330 62.29 -109.99 -97.39
CA VAL A 330 61.48 -110.82 -98.30
C VAL A 330 62.13 -110.86 -99.67
N LYS A 331 62.57 -109.71 -100.21
CA LYS A 331 63.26 -109.63 -101.49
C LYS A 331 64.59 -110.39 -101.51
N ASP A 332 65.39 -110.30 -100.44
CA ASP A 332 66.62 -111.09 -100.29
C ASP A 332 66.33 -112.60 -100.34
N LEU A 333 65.25 -113.03 -99.68
CA LEU A 333 64.79 -114.42 -99.67
C LEU A 333 64.19 -114.85 -101.01
N GLU A 334 63.52 -113.95 -101.76
CA GLU A 334 63.07 -114.20 -103.13
C GLU A 334 64.27 -114.40 -104.07
N ASP A 335 65.31 -113.56 -103.96
CA ASP A 335 66.58 -113.72 -104.69
C ASP A 335 67.34 -115.00 -104.29
N GLU A 336 67.28 -115.42 -103.01
CA GLU A 336 67.86 -116.69 -102.56
C GLU A 336 67.06 -117.90 -103.07
N VAL A 337 65.73 -117.85 -103.01
CA VAL A 337 64.85 -118.88 -103.60
C VAL A 337 65.07 -118.97 -105.11
N ALA A 338 65.22 -117.84 -105.82
CA ALA A 338 65.55 -117.84 -107.24
C ALA A 338 66.91 -118.49 -107.54
N LYS A 339 67.95 -118.23 -106.71
CA LYS A 339 69.25 -118.92 -106.81
C LYS A 339 69.13 -120.43 -106.55
N LEU A 340 68.38 -120.84 -105.52
CA LEU A 340 68.15 -122.26 -105.20
C LEU A 340 67.30 -122.97 -106.27
N GLN A 341 66.37 -122.26 -106.91
CA GLN A 341 65.62 -122.76 -108.08
C GLN A 341 66.54 -122.90 -109.31
N ALA A 342 67.43 -121.94 -109.57
CA ALA A 342 68.44 -122.07 -110.63
C ALA A 342 69.43 -123.21 -110.34
N GLN A 343 69.81 -123.43 -109.08
CA GLN A 343 70.75 -124.48 -108.67
C GLN A 343 70.11 -125.87 -108.67
N THR A 344 68.83 -125.99 -108.32
CA THR A 344 68.07 -127.24 -108.51
C THR A 344 67.79 -127.51 -109.98
N ALA A 345 67.54 -126.50 -110.81
CA ALA A 345 67.46 -126.65 -112.27
C ALA A 345 68.81 -127.10 -112.89
N ALA A 346 69.95 -126.61 -112.37
CA ALA A 346 71.27 -127.08 -112.78
C ALA A 346 71.50 -128.55 -112.40
N ASN A 347 71.16 -128.93 -111.16
CA ASN A 347 71.28 -130.31 -110.67
C ASN A 347 70.31 -131.28 -111.38
N ALA A 348 69.14 -130.83 -111.83
CA ALA A 348 68.13 -131.65 -112.50
C ALA A 348 68.53 -132.16 -113.90
N ASN A 349 69.61 -131.65 -114.49
CA ASN A 349 70.15 -132.18 -115.76
C ASN A 349 71.01 -133.43 -115.60
N GLY A 350 71.26 -133.90 -114.36
CA GLY A 350 71.95 -135.15 -114.07
C GLY A 350 71.01 -136.29 -113.66
N VAL A 351 70.84 -137.29 -114.54
CA VAL A 351 70.11 -138.56 -114.33
C VAL A 351 68.57 -138.49 -114.35
N ARG A 352 67.99 -139.00 -115.44
CA ARG A 352 66.62 -139.57 -115.50
C ARG A 352 66.70 -141.09 -115.34
N ASP A 353 65.74 -141.71 -114.65
CA ASP A 353 64.92 -142.75 -115.31
C ASP A 353 63.55 -143.09 -114.65
N LYS A 354 62.56 -143.40 -115.51
CA LYS A 354 61.38 -144.31 -115.39
C LYS A 354 60.86 -144.71 -113.98
N ARG A 355 59.56 -144.73 -113.65
CA ARG A 355 58.22 -144.68 -114.36
C ARG A 355 57.15 -144.21 -113.33
N VAL A 356 55.92 -143.76 -113.63
CA VAL A 356 54.73 -144.41 -114.27
C VAL A 356 53.72 -143.34 -114.79
N SER A 357 52.74 -143.72 -115.64
CA SER A 357 51.59 -142.93 -116.19
C SER A 357 50.63 -142.34 -115.13
N GLY A 358 49.75 -141.33 -115.35
CA GLY A 358 49.07 -140.80 -116.56
C GLY A 358 47.56 -141.22 -116.58
N PRO A 359 46.58 -140.51 -117.22
CA PRO A 359 46.63 -139.40 -118.19
C PRO A 359 45.73 -138.16 -117.77
N PRO A 360 44.99 -137.36 -118.59
CA PRO A 360 45.35 -135.93 -118.73
C PRO A 360 44.24 -134.83 -118.67
N ALA A 361 44.70 -133.59 -118.39
CA ALA A 361 44.28 -132.26 -118.90
C ALA A 361 42.78 -131.85 -119.08
N GLY A 362 42.41 -130.69 -118.52
CA GLY A 362 41.12 -130.02 -118.78
C GLY A 362 40.95 -128.60 -118.18
N HIS A 363 41.48 -127.59 -118.88
CA HIS A 363 41.13 -126.15 -118.90
C HIS A 363 40.60 -125.37 -117.65
N ALA A 364 41.26 -124.22 -117.42
CA ALA A 364 40.70 -122.88 -117.16
C ALA A 364 39.77 -122.59 -115.95
N SER A 365 40.27 -121.70 -115.09
CA SER A 365 39.57 -120.52 -114.52
C SER A 365 38.09 -120.65 -114.09
N THR A 366 37.88 -121.01 -112.83
CA THR A 366 36.96 -120.27 -111.93
C THR A 366 37.45 -120.45 -110.48
N GLY A 367 37.22 -119.45 -109.61
CA GLY A 367 37.85 -119.38 -108.29
C GLY A 367 37.19 -120.24 -107.19
N PRO A 368 37.91 -120.54 -106.09
CA PRO A 368 37.35 -121.28 -104.97
C PRO A 368 36.46 -120.40 -104.09
N ASP A 369 35.20 -120.81 -104.02
CA ASP A 369 34.39 -121.03 -102.82
C ASP A 369 34.74 -120.24 -101.53
N TYR A 370 33.77 -119.48 -101.04
CA TYR A 370 33.89 -118.66 -99.83
C TYR A 370 33.72 -119.55 -98.58
N PRO A 371 34.71 -119.67 -97.67
CA PRO A 371 34.55 -120.52 -96.48
C PRO A 371 33.35 -120.09 -95.64
N GLN A 372 32.38 -121.00 -95.45
CA GLN A 372 31.17 -120.69 -94.69
C GLN A 372 31.47 -120.25 -93.25
N ASP A 373 32.60 -120.66 -92.68
CA ASP A 373 33.07 -120.21 -91.37
C ASP A 373 33.36 -118.71 -91.31
N ILE A 374 33.82 -118.08 -92.41
CA ILE A 374 34.01 -116.62 -92.48
C ILE A 374 32.65 -115.92 -92.53
N LEU A 375 31.67 -116.47 -93.26
CA LEU A 375 30.30 -115.96 -93.29
C LEU A 375 29.63 -116.11 -91.92
N LYS A 376 29.83 -117.24 -91.24
CA LYS A 376 29.32 -117.52 -89.89
C LYS A 376 29.96 -116.60 -88.85
N LEU A 377 31.28 -116.41 -88.88
CA LEU A 377 32.00 -115.50 -87.98
C LEU A 377 31.59 -114.03 -88.20
N LYS A 378 31.38 -113.61 -89.46
CA LYS A 378 30.81 -112.29 -89.80
C LYS A 378 29.37 -112.16 -89.29
N TYR A 379 28.53 -113.18 -89.50
CA TYR A 379 27.15 -113.19 -89.02
C TYR A 379 27.08 -113.11 -87.49
N ASP A 380 27.88 -113.89 -86.76
CA ASP A 380 27.94 -113.84 -85.30
C ASP A 380 28.51 -112.52 -84.78
N LYS A 381 29.48 -111.89 -85.48
CA LYS A 381 29.98 -110.55 -85.12
C LYS A 381 28.91 -109.47 -85.34
N VAL A 382 28.21 -109.50 -86.48
CA VAL A 382 27.07 -108.60 -86.77
C VAL A 382 25.94 -108.81 -85.77
N LYS A 383 25.63 -110.06 -85.41
CA LYS A 383 24.60 -110.40 -84.42
C LYS A 383 24.95 -109.87 -83.03
N ARG A 384 26.22 -109.97 -82.59
CA ARG A 384 26.67 -109.36 -81.32
C ARG A 384 26.52 -107.83 -81.35
N LEU A 385 27.02 -107.18 -82.40
CA LEU A 385 26.93 -105.73 -82.55
C LEU A 385 25.46 -105.25 -82.56
N TYR A 386 24.57 -105.97 -83.23
CA TYR A 386 23.13 -105.69 -83.21
C TYR A 386 22.51 -105.79 -81.80
N TYR A 387 22.88 -106.81 -81.02
CA TYR A 387 22.41 -106.95 -79.64
C TYR A 387 22.97 -105.86 -78.70
N GLU A 388 24.24 -105.45 -78.85
CA GLU A 388 24.79 -104.34 -78.07
C GLU A 388 24.18 -102.99 -78.46
N GLN A 389 23.90 -102.77 -79.75
CA GLN A 389 23.21 -101.59 -80.24
C GLN A 389 21.76 -101.53 -79.70
N GLN A 390 21.03 -102.64 -79.69
CA GLN A 390 19.71 -102.72 -79.07
C GLN A 390 19.75 -102.42 -77.55
N LYS A 391 20.77 -102.92 -76.85
CA LYS A 391 20.99 -102.65 -75.42
C LYS A 391 21.30 -101.18 -75.14
N THR A 392 22.08 -100.51 -75.99
CA THR A 392 22.35 -99.07 -75.86
C THR A 392 21.12 -98.22 -76.19
N ILE A 393 20.35 -98.57 -77.23
CA ILE A 393 19.09 -97.90 -77.57
C ILE A 393 18.09 -98.00 -76.39
N SER A 394 17.88 -99.20 -75.85
CA SER A 394 16.98 -99.43 -74.71
C SER A 394 17.32 -98.56 -73.50
N HIS A 395 18.61 -98.44 -73.18
CA HIS A 395 19.07 -97.66 -72.03
C HIS A 395 19.06 -96.14 -72.29
N LEU A 396 19.18 -95.71 -73.56
CA LEU A 396 18.97 -94.32 -73.96
C LEU A 396 17.49 -93.94 -73.87
N GLU A 397 16.56 -94.78 -74.32
CA GLU A 397 15.11 -94.56 -74.15
C GLU A 397 14.71 -94.44 -72.68
N GLU A 398 15.27 -95.29 -71.81
CA GLU A 398 15.04 -95.28 -70.36
C GLU A 398 15.51 -93.97 -69.71
N ARG A 399 16.70 -93.47 -70.12
CA ARG A 399 17.19 -92.14 -69.72
C ARG A 399 16.34 -91.00 -70.28
N LEU A 400 15.80 -91.14 -71.50
CA LEU A 400 14.97 -90.11 -72.14
C LEU A 400 13.63 -89.97 -71.41
N ARG A 401 12.94 -91.09 -71.14
CA ARG A 401 11.72 -91.12 -70.30
C ARG A 401 11.97 -90.54 -68.91
N SER A 402 13.13 -90.83 -68.32
CA SER A 402 13.53 -90.27 -67.01
C SER A 402 13.76 -88.76 -67.05
N ALA A 403 14.31 -88.23 -68.14
CA ALA A 403 14.47 -86.79 -68.35
C ALA A 403 13.12 -86.10 -68.60
N GLU A 404 12.20 -86.75 -69.33
CA GLU A 404 10.84 -86.25 -69.58
C GLU A 404 10.01 -86.18 -68.29
N THR A 405 10.08 -87.20 -67.41
CA THR A 405 9.38 -87.15 -66.11
C THR A 405 9.95 -86.07 -65.19
N MET A 406 11.27 -85.86 -65.16
CA MET A 406 11.84 -84.73 -64.42
C MET A 406 11.48 -83.37 -65.03
N ARG A 407 11.30 -83.26 -66.36
CA ARG A 407 10.86 -82.03 -67.01
C ARG A 407 9.38 -81.71 -66.75
N ALA A 408 8.53 -82.74 -66.59
CA ALA A 408 7.14 -82.59 -66.19
C ALA A 408 6.95 -82.30 -64.68
N GLY A 409 7.99 -82.50 -63.86
CA GLY A 409 7.93 -82.40 -62.40
C GLY A 409 8.13 -81.00 -61.79
N LYS A 410 8.35 -79.95 -62.59
CA LYS A 410 8.43 -78.56 -62.11
C LYS A 410 7.14 -77.80 -62.38
N PRO A 411 6.39 -77.37 -61.35
CA PRO A 411 5.42 -76.29 -61.51
C PRO A 411 6.13 -75.02 -62.01
N ILE A 412 5.49 -74.30 -62.92
CA ILE A 412 5.85 -72.92 -63.22
C ILE A 412 4.91 -72.07 -62.36
N ASP A 413 5.42 -71.55 -61.24
CA ASP A 413 4.71 -70.50 -60.49
C ASP A 413 4.62 -69.24 -61.36
N SER A 414 3.48 -68.56 -61.30
CA SER A 414 3.15 -67.33 -62.04
C SER A 414 2.07 -66.54 -61.29
#